data_AF-A0A952E2Y7-F1
#
_entry.id   AF-A0A952E2Y7-F1
#
_cell.length_a   1.000
_cell.length_b   1.000
_cell.length_c   1.000
_cell.angle_alpha   90.00
_cell.angle_beta   90.00
_cell.angle_gamma   90.00
#
_symmetry.space_group_name_H-M   'P 1'
#
loop_
_entity.id
_entity.type
_entity.pdbx_description
1 polymer ?
#
loop_
_entity_poly.entity_id
_entity_poly.type
_entity_poly.pdbx_seq_one_letter_code
_entity_poly.pdbx_strand_id
1 'polypeptide(L)'
;MINMERRKRVMQRSIRLGHCICDPKKPCPCDIFKEKDICLCAGERLESPTGPIELTKLVEKAGCASKIDQAFLKQVLKGLPAVDDPRVLVGIPAGDDAGVYDMGDGRALVQTVDVFTPSVDDPYMFGQVAAANSVSDIYAMGGTPMTAVSVLGFPVRKVPDKAMNEILSGGIDKMNEAGAAIIGGHSINDSEIKAGFAVTGIIDKDKIVTNANAQK
;
A
#
# COMPACT_ATOMS: atom_id res chain seq x y z
N MET A 1 -16.70 12.61 20.69
CA MET A 1 -17.03 12.85 22.11
C MET A 1 -16.49 11.70 22.96
N ILE A 2 -15.74 11.99 24.02
CA ILE A 2 -15.12 10.97 24.87
C ILE A 2 -16.21 10.26 25.69
N ASN A 3 -16.27 8.93 25.62
CA ASN A 3 -17.18 8.13 26.45
C ASN A 3 -16.54 7.89 27.83
N MET A 4 -16.84 8.78 28.77
CA MET A 4 -16.25 8.78 30.11
C MET A 4 -16.59 7.51 30.91
N GLU A 5 -17.76 6.92 30.73
CA GLU A 5 -18.13 5.67 31.39
C GLU A 5 -17.30 4.49 30.90
N ARG A 6 -17.11 4.39 29.58
CA ARG A 6 -16.27 3.37 28.96
C ARG A 6 -14.81 3.54 29.38
N ARG A 7 -14.29 4.77 29.38
CA ARG A 7 -12.94 5.10 29.88
C ARG A 7 -12.75 4.58 31.30
N LYS A 8 -13.63 4.97 32.23
CA LYS A 8 -13.57 4.54 33.64
C LYS A 8 -13.60 3.02 33.76
N ARG A 9 -14.53 2.34 33.09
CA ARG A 9 -14.68 0.88 33.14
C ARG A 9 -13.43 0.14 32.65
N VAL A 10 -12.87 0.58 31.53
CA VAL A 10 -11.67 -0.01 30.90
C VAL A 10 -10.44 0.22 31.77
N MET A 11 -10.26 1.43 32.30
CA MET A 11 -9.13 1.74 33.17
C MET A 11 -9.23 1.00 34.50
N GLN A 12 -10.39 0.95 35.15
CA GLN A 12 -10.59 0.18 36.39
C GLN A 12 -10.28 -1.31 36.21
N ARG A 13 -10.65 -1.89 35.06
CA ARG A 13 -10.28 -3.27 34.74
C ARG A 13 -8.77 -3.42 34.59
N SER A 14 -8.13 -2.55 33.83
CA SER A 14 -6.68 -2.57 33.59
C SER A 14 -5.89 -2.39 34.90
N ILE A 15 -6.31 -1.46 35.75
CA ILE A 15 -5.70 -1.21 37.07
C ILE A 15 -5.78 -2.47 37.95
N ARG A 16 -6.92 -3.16 37.97
CA ARG A 16 -7.05 -4.44 38.71
C ARG A 16 -6.17 -5.56 38.16
N LEU A 17 -5.91 -5.58 36.86
CA LEU A 17 -5.01 -6.55 36.21
C LEU A 17 -3.53 -6.20 36.44
N GLY A 18 -3.21 -4.99 36.90
CA GLY A 18 -1.84 -4.51 37.05
C GLY A 18 -1.17 -4.09 35.73
N HIS A 19 -1.86 -4.19 34.59
CA HIS A 19 -1.34 -3.84 33.27
C HIS A 19 -2.41 -3.26 32.34
N CYS A 20 -1.97 -2.59 31.29
CA CYS A 20 -2.82 -2.04 30.25
C CYS A 20 -3.42 -3.17 29.38
N ILE A 21 -4.67 -3.01 28.93
CA ILE A 21 -5.33 -4.00 28.08
C ILE A 21 -4.70 -4.08 26.69
N CYS A 22 -4.27 -2.95 26.11
CA CYS A 22 -3.66 -2.94 24.77
C CYS A 22 -2.20 -3.40 24.76
N ASP A 23 -1.55 -3.41 25.91
CA ASP A 23 -0.14 -3.79 26.06
C ASP A 23 0.11 -4.32 27.48
N PRO A 24 0.15 -5.64 27.68
CA PRO A 24 0.42 -6.25 28.98
C PRO A 24 1.78 -5.90 29.58
N LYS A 25 2.72 -5.31 28.80
CA LYS A 25 4.02 -4.86 29.30
C LYS A 25 3.96 -3.47 29.94
N LYS A 26 2.84 -2.74 29.82
CA LYS A 26 2.69 -1.37 30.33
C LYS A 26 1.70 -1.30 31.49
N PRO A 27 1.90 -0.38 32.46
CA PRO A 27 0.93 -0.16 33.54
C PRO A 27 -0.33 0.56 33.04
N CYS A 28 -1.38 0.59 33.86
CA CYS A 28 -2.51 1.50 33.71
C CYS A 28 -2.61 2.42 34.94
N PRO A 29 -2.61 3.76 34.80
CA PRO A 29 -2.50 4.53 33.55
C PRO A 29 -1.14 4.34 32.85
N CYS A 30 -1.17 4.19 31.53
CA CYS A 30 0.05 4.09 30.70
C CYS A 30 0.59 5.49 30.38
N ASP A 31 1.79 5.56 29.81
CA ASP A 31 2.47 6.83 29.52
C ASP A 31 1.65 7.72 28.57
N ILE A 32 1.01 7.12 27.55
CA ILE A 32 0.11 7.85 26.63
C ILE A 32 -1.02 8.55 27.39
N PHE A 33 -1.63 7.87 28.37
CA PHE A 33 -2.69 8.48 29.16
C PHE A 33 -2.14 9.61 30.03
N LYS A 34 -0.97 9.42 30.65
CA LYS A 34 -0.35 10.44 31.51
C LYS A 34 0.05 11.68 30.72
N GLU A 35 0.58 11.49 29.52
CA GLU A 35 1.07 12.59 28.67
C GLU A 35 -0.05 13.31 27.93
N LYS A 36 -1.07 12.58 27.48
CA LYS A 36 -2.05 13.11 26.50
C LYS A 36 -3.51 13.03 26.97
N ASP A 37 -3.77 12.56 28.20
CA ASP A 37 -5.11 12.30 28.76
C ASP A 37 -6.04 11.48 27.84
N ILE A 38 -5.46 10.51 27.12
CA ILE A 38 -6.18 9.69 26.13
C ILE A 38 -6.02 8.20 26.44
N CYS A 39 -7.16 7.50 26.52
CA CYS A 39 -7.24 6.06 26.74
C CYS A 39 -7.56 5.31 25.44
N LEU A 40 -6.52 4.89 24.70
CA LEU A 40 -6.69 4.13 23.45
C LEU A 40 -7.51 2.83 23.63
N CYS A 41 -7.38 2.18 24.80
CA CYS A 41 -8.14 0.99 25.18
C CYS A 41 -9.65 1.26 25.29
N ALA A 42 -10.04 2.48 25.65
CA ALA A 42 -11.43 2.90 25.72
C ALA A 42 -12.01 3.29 24.36
N GLY A 43 -11.23 3.15 23.28
CA GLY A 43 -11.62 3.56 21.93
C GLY A 43 -11.39 5.05 21.66
N GLU A 44 -10.75 5.77 22.57
CA GLU A 44 -10.33 7.14 22.33
C GLU A 44 -9.13 7.17 21.38
N ARG A 45 -8.92 8.33 20.77
CA ARG A 45 -8.06 8.50 19.61
C ARG A 45 -7.43 9.88 19.70
N LEU A 46 -6.13 9.98 19.39
CA LEU A 46 -5.45 11.26 19.27
C LEU A 46 -6.09 12.08 18.16
N GLU A 47 -6.26 13.39 18.37
CA GLU A 47 -6.60 14.28 17.27
C GLU A 47 -5.50 14.21 16.21
N SER A 48 -5.92 14.21 14.96
CA SER A 48 -5.00 14.16 13.83
C SER A 48 -4.47 15.57 13.58
N PRO A 49 -3.18 15.71 13.20
CA PRO A 49 -2.61 17.02 12.92
C PRO A 49 -3.42 17.76 11.85
N THR A 50 -3.57 19.07 12.02
CA THR A 50 -4.21 19.96 11.03
C THR A 50 -3.20 20.93 10.48
N GLY A 51 -3.14 21.12 9.16
CA GLY A 51 -2.26 22.09 8.53
C GLY A 51 -1.83 21.68 7.11
N PRO A 52 -1.14 22.57 6.39
CA PRO A 52 -0.53 22.24 5.10
C PRO A 52 0.52 21.14 5.28
N ILE A 53 0.64 20.28 4.28
CA ILE A 53 1.56 19.15 4.28
C ILE A 53 2.41 19.16 3.01
N GLU A 54 3.67 18.78 3.16
CA GLU A 54 4.60 18.53 2.06
C GLU A 54 5.08 17.09 2.17
N LEU A 55 4.47 16.20 1.38
CA LEU A 55 4.68 14.76 1.53
C LEU A 55 6.14 14.33 1.33
N THR A 56 6.90 15.01 0.47
CA THR A 56 8.29 14.63 0.18
C THR A 56 9.23 14.87 1.37
N LYS A 57 8.86 15.78 2.29
CA LYS A 57 9.59 16.04 3.54
C LYS A 57 9.35 14.97 4.61
N LEU A 58 8.41 14.06 4.39
CA LEU A 58 7.99 13.04 5.37
C LEU A 58 8.56 11.65 5.07
N VAL A 59 9.41 11.53 4.06
CA VAL A 59 10.03 10.26 3.65
C VAL A 59 11.53 10.41 3.45
N GLU A 60 12.28 9.34 3.67
CA GLU A 60 13.73 9.31 3.53
C GLU A 60 14.16 9.37 2.06
N LYS A 61 13.47 8.61 1.20
CA LYS A 61 13.71 8.56 -0.24
C LYS A 61 12.38 8.78 -0.95
N ALA A 62 12.30 9.80 -1.81
CA ALA A 62 11.08 10.13 -2.54
C ALA A 62 10.93 9.31 -3.83
N GLY A 63 9.69 8.95 -4.18
CA GLY A 63 9.36 8.29 -5.44
C GLY A 63 10.04 6.93 -5.64
N CYS A 64 10.34 6.60 -6.90
CA CYS A 64 10.96 5.32 -7.26
C CYS A 64 12.32 5.06 -6.60
N ALA A 65 13.00 6.08 -6.07
CA ALA A 65 14.24 5.91 -5.33
C ALA A 65 14.07 5.12 -4.02
N SER A 66 12.82 4.91 -3.56
CA SER A 66 12.53 4.03 -2.43
C SER A 66 12.58 2.53 -2.77
N LYS A 67 12.60 2.16 -4.05
CA LYS A 67 12.65 0.76 -4.49
C LYS A 67 14.04 0.15 -4.25
N ILE A 68 14.08 -1.16 -4.04
CA ILE A 68 15.33 -1.91 -3.93
C ILE A 68 15.98 -1.98 -5.32
N ASP A 69 17.30 -1.78 -5.38
CA ASP A 69 18.08 -1.92 -6.61
C ASP A 69 17.87 -3.31 -7.25
N GLN A 70 17.64 -3.35 -8.56
CA GLN A 70 17.32 -4.60 -9.26
C GLN A 70 18.47 -5.63 -9.23
N ALA A 71 19.73 -5.18 -9.31
CA ALA A 71 20.86 -6.09 -9.30
C ALA A 71 21.01 -6.75 -7.92
N PHE A 72 20.87 -5.95 -6.85
CA PHE A 72 20.84 -6.46 -5.48
C PHE A 72 19.65 -7.39 -5.23
N LEU A 73 18.45 -7.02 -5.68
CA LEU A 73 17.24 -7.84 -5.52
C LEU A 73 17.40 -9.21 -6.20
N LYS A 74 17.90 -9.24 -7.44
CA LYS A 74 18.20 -10.49 -8.17
C LYS A 74 19.22 -11.35 -7.44
N GLN A 75 20.22 -10.75 -6.80
CA GLN A 75 21.21 -11.47 -6.00
C GLN A 75 20.58 -12.10 -4.76
N VAL A 76 19.76 -11.35 -4.01
CA VAL A 76 19.13 -11.82 -2.76
C VAL A 76 18.13 -12.93 -3.03
N LEU A 77 17.40 -12.86 -4.15
CA LEU A 77 16.35 -13.82 -4.51
C LEU A 77 16.89 -15.03 -5.27
N LYS A 78 18.22 -15.11 -5.45
CA LYS A 78 18.88 -16.26 -6.07
C LYS A 78 18.66 -17.52 -5.22
N GLY A 79 18.10 -18.55 -5.85
CA GLY A 79 17.85 -19.85 -5.20
C GLY A 79 16.44 -20.04 -4.66
N LEU A 80 15.53 -19.08 -4.86
CA LEU A 80 14.10 -19.35 -4.72
C LEU A 80 13.65 -20.45 -5.70
N PRO A 81 12.68 -21.28 -5.33
CA PRO A 81 12.15 -22.31 -6.22
C PRO A 81 11.57 -21.68 -7.47
N ALA A 82 11.84 -22.29 -8.63
CA ALA A 82 11.18 -21.90 -9.86
C ALA A 82 9.68 -22.20 -9.78
N VAL A 83 8.88 -21.44 -10.53
CA VAL A 83 7.46 -21.75 -10.72
C VAL A 83 7.34 -22.80 -11.82
N ASP A 84 6.70 -23.92 -11.51
CA ASP A 84 6.56 -25.08 -12.40
C ASP A 84 5.14 -25.25 -12.98
N ASP A 85 4.20 -24.34 -12.65
CA ASP A 85 2.86 -24.33 -13.25
C ASP A 85 2.95 -23.92 -14.74
N PRO A 86 2.57 -24.79 -15.69
CA PRO A 86 2.65 -24.49 -17.12
C PRO A 86 1.72 -23.35 -17.56
N ARG A 87 0.79 -22.90 -16.71
CA ARG A 87 -0.06 -21.74 -16.98
C ARG A 87 0.64 -20.42 -16.69
N VAL A 88 1.79 -20.42 -16.02
CA VAL A 88 2.58 -19.20 -15.81
C VAL A 88 3.37 -18.91 -17.09
N LEU A 89 2.91 -17.91 -17.85
CA LEU A 89 3.50 -17.54 -19.14
C LEU A 89 4.68 -16.58 -18.97
N VAL A 90 4.58 -15.68 -17.98
CA VAL A 90 5.63 -14.75 -17.55
C VAL A 90 5.58 -14.68 -16.03
N GLY A 91 6.72 -14.84 -15.37
CA GLY A 91 6.78 -14.73 -13.92
C GLY A 91 7.99 -15.44 -13.34
N ILE A 92 8.89 -14.66 -12.74
CA ILE A 92 9.86 -15.15 -11.78
C ILE A 92 9.28 -14.79 -10.39
N PRO A 93 9.46 -15.60 -9.34
CA PRO A 93 8.98 -15.31 -7.97
C PRO A 93 9.41 -13.94 -7.38
N ALA A 94 10.19 -13.17 -8.13
CA ALA A 94 11.09 -12.12 -7.71
C ALA A 94 11.39 -11.06 -8.80
N GLY A 95 10.87 -11.22 -10.03
CA GLY A 95 11.32 -10.38 -11.14
C GLY A 95 10.55 -10.56 -12.45
N ASP A 96 9.71 -9.58 -12.74
CA ASP A 96 9.43 -8.95 -14.05
C ASP A 96 8.41 -7.83 -13.76
N ASP A 97 8.19 -6.91 -14.70
CA ASP A 97 7.28 -5.76 -14.51
C ASP A 97 5.83 -6.22 -14.21
N ALA A 98 5.42 -7.39 -14.71
CA ALA A 98 4.16 -8.04 -14.35
C ALA A 98 4.24 -9.57 -14.53
N GLY A 99 3.44 -10.31 -13.77
CA GLY A 99 3.18 -11.73 -13.98
C GLY A 99 2.06 -11.96 -14.98
N VAL A 100 2.18 -12.97 -15.83
CA VAL A 100 1.16 -13.36 -16.82
C VAL A 100 0.75 -14.81 -16.62
N TYR A 101 -0.54 -15.05 -16.50
CA TYR A 101 -1.11 -16.37 -16.18
C TYR A 101 -2.24 -16.76 -17.15
N ASP A 102 -2.12 -17.92 -17.78
CA ASP A 102 -3.09 -18.48 -18.70
C ASP A 102 -4.39 -18.90 -17.98
N MET A 103 -5.52 -18.35 -18.41
CA MET A 103 -6.84 -18.69 -17.87
C MET A 103 -7.48 -19.91 -18.54
N GLY A 104 -6.89 -20.45 -19.61
CA GLY A 104 -7.34 -21.67 -20.29
C GLY A 104 -8.43 -21.44 -21.34
N ASP A 105 -8.80 -20.19 -21.62
CA ASP A 105 -9.88 -19.80 -22.55
C ASP A 105 -9.38 -18.90 -23.70
N GLY A 106 -8.07 -18.90 -23.95
CA GLY A 106 -7.42 -18.04 -24.94
C GLY A 106 -7.00 -16.66 -24.40
N ARG A 107 -7.39 -16.33 -23.16
CA ARG A 107 -6.96 -15.11 -22.46
C ARG A 107 -5.96 -15.43 -21.37
N ALA A 108 -5.18 -14.42 -21.00
CA ALA A 108 -4.29 -14.46 -19.85
C ALA A 108 -4.59 -13.29 -18.90
N LEU A 109 -4.40 -13.56 -17.62
CA LEU A 109 -4.36 -12.59 -16.54
C LEU A 109 -3.00 -11.88 -16.56
N VAL A 110 -2.98 -10.57 -16.38
CA VAL A 110 -1.77 -9.79 -16.14
C VAL A 110 -1.86 -9.18 -14.74
N GLN A 111 -0.87 -9.41 -13.89
CA GLN A 111 -0.85 -8.92 -12.52
C GLN A 111 0.46 -8.21 -12.19
N THR A 112 0.34 -7.02 -11.63
CA THR A 112 1.46 -6.27 -11.05
C THR A 112 1.08 -5.74 -9.68
N VAL A 113 2.08 -5.41 -8.87
CA VAL A 113 1.92 -4.62 -7.65
C VAL A 113 3.09 -3.67 -7.55
N ASP A 114 2.77 -2.40 -7.33
CA ASP A 114 3.81 -1.39 -7.23
C ASP A 114 3.47 -0.39 -6.14
N VAL A 115 4.41 -0.18 -5.21
CA VAL A 115 4.24 0.64 -4.01
C VAL A 115 5.53 1.42 -3.76
N PHE A 116 5.41 2.71 -3.54
CA PHE A 116 6.54 3.59 -3.29
C PHE A 116 6.13 4.78 -2.41
N THR A 117 7.13 5.55 -1.99
CA THR A 117 6.93 6.74 -1.16
C THR A 117 6.52 7.95 -2.01
N PRO A 118 5.96 9.02 -1.41
CA PRO A 118 5.59 10.24 -2.12
C PRO A 118 6.72 10.81 -2.97
N SER A 119 6.42 11.06 -4.25
CA SER A 119 7.32 11.74 -5.21
C SER A 119 7.02 13.22 -5.38
N VAL A 120 5.85 13.66 -4.89
CA VAL A 120 5.35 15.03 -4.98
C VAL A 120 4.69 15.41 -3.65
N ASP A 121 4.61 16.71 -3.37
CA ASP A 121 4.11 17.21 -2.09
C ASP A 121 2.59 17.19 -1.97
N ASP A 122 1.88 17.34 -3.10
CA ASP A 122 0.42 17.31 -3.11
C ASP A 122 -0.10 15.86 -2.99
N PRO A 123 -0.92 15.55 -1.96
CA PRO A 123 -1.37 14.18 -1.73
C PRO A 123 -2.25 13.62 -2.83
N TYR A 124 -3.13 14.44 -3.42
CA TYR A 124 -4.01 13.99 -4.49
C TYR A 124 -3.21 13.66 -5.76
N MET A 125 -2.29 14.53 -6.15
CA MET A 125 -1.38 14.32 -7.27
C MET A 125 -0.49 13.10 -7.03
N PHE A 126 0.02 12.89 -5.81
CA PHE A 126 0.78 11.68 -5.51
C PHE A 126 -0.07 10.42 -5.70
N GLY A 127 -1.34 10.44 -5.27
CA GLY A 127 -2.29 9.36 -5.55
C GLY A 127 -2.43 9.05 -7.04
N GLN A 128 -2.56 10.08 -7.87
CA GLN A 128 -2.61 9.93 -9.33
C GLN A 128 -1.30 9.35 -9.90
N VAL A 129 -0.15 9.82 -9.42
CA VAL A 129 1.16 9.30 -9.87
C VAL A 129 1.33 7.83 -9.48
N ALA A 130 0.97 7.47 -8.24
CA ALA A 130 1.01 6.09 -7.77
C ALA A 130 0.12 5.17 -8.62
N ALA A 131 -1.11 5.60 -8.92
CA ALA A 131 -2.02 4.84 -9.76
C ALA A 131 -1.50 4.70 -11.21
N ALA A 132 -1.05 5.80 -11.83
CA ALA A 132 -0.51 5.77 -13.18
C ALA A 132 0.71 4.83 -13.29
N ASN A 133 1.61 4.87 -12.30
CA ASN A 133 2.75 3.97 -12.22
C ASN A 133 2.29 2.51 -12.10
N SER A 134 1.37 2.19 -11.19
CA SER A 134 0.88 0.81 -11.00
C SER A 134 0.14 0.25 -12.23
N VAL A 135 -0.51 1.09 -13.04
CA VAL A 135 -1.16 0.64 -14.29
C VAL A 135 -0.15 0.45 -15.42
N SER A 136 0.98 1.18 -15.39
CA SER A 136 1.98 1.17 -16.46
C SER A 136 2.45 -0.23 -16.85
N ASP A 137 2.67 -1.12 -15.87
CA ASP A 137 3.17 -2.47 -16.18
C ASP A 137 2.12 -3.31 -16.92
N ILE A 138 0.83 -3.09 -16.66
CA ILE A 138 -0.24 -3.75 -17.41
C ILE A 138 -0.17 -3.34 -18.88
N TYR A 139 -0.01 -2.03 -19.15
CA TYR A 139 0.12 -1.52 -20.51
C TYR A 139 1.43 -1.98 -21.17
N ALA A 140 2.53 -2.07 -20.43
CA ALA A 140 3.82 -2.54 -20.94
C ALA A 140 3.75 -3.97 -21.46
N MET A 141 2.92 -4.82 -20.85
CA MET A 141 2.65 -6.18 -21.34
C MET A 141 1.67 -6.24 -22.52
N GLY A 142 1.04 -5.11 -22.89
CA GLY A 142 -0.04 -5.04 -23.88
C GLY A 142 -1.43 -5.37 -23.32
N GLY A 143 -1.57 -5.43 -22.00
CA GLY A 143 -2.81 -5.77 -21.31
C GLY A 143 -3.78 -4.60 -21.19
N THR A 144 -5.03 -4.93 -20.90
CA THR A 144 -6.08 -3.97 -20.53
C THR A 144 -6.36 -4.05 -19.03
N PRO A 145 -6.16 -2.98 -18.25
CA PRO A 145 -6.49 -2.93 -16.83
C PRO A 145 -7.98 -3.19 -16.58
N MET A 146 -8.32 -3.89 -15.49
CA MET A 146 -9.71 -4.19 -15.13
C MET A 146 -10.03 -3.77 -13.69
N THR A 147 -9.21 -4.21 -12.75
CA THR A 147 -9.45 -3.98 -11.32
C THR A 147 -8.15 -3.72 -10.59
N ALA A 148 -8.23 -3.00 -9.47
CA ALA A 148 -7.10 -2.79 -8.59
C ALA A 148 -7.50 -2.89 -7.12
N VAL A 149 -6.51 -3.15 -6.26
CA VAL A 149 -6.63 -3.00 -4.81
C VAL A 149 -5.53 -2.08 -4.29
N SER A 150 -5.88 -1.15 -3.40
CA SER A 150 -4.91 -0.20 -2.86
C SER A 150 -4.02 -0.83 -1.79
N VAL A 151 -2.74 -0.52 -1.78
CA VAL A 151 -1.78 -0.89 -0.72
C VAL A 151 -1.24 0.39 -0.10
N LEU A 152 -1.48 0.55 1.21
CA LEU A 152 -1.15 1.79 1.91
C LEU A 152 -0.42 1.54 3.24
N GLY A 153 0.81 2.03 3.36
CA GLY A 153 1.48 2.30 4.61
C GLY A 153 1.32 3.77 4.96
N PHE A 154 0.84 4.11 6.16
CA PHE A 154 0.61 5.51 6.54
C PHE A 154 0.89 5.75 8.02
N PRO A 155 1.56 6.86 8.38
CA PRO A 155 1.83 7.25 9.76
C PRO A 155 0.60 7.88 10.41
N VAL A 156 -0.35 7.02 10.77
CA VAL A 156 -1.63 7.39 11.38
C VAL A 156 -1.39 8.29 12.59
N ARG A 157 -2.10 9.42 12.67
CA ARG A 157 -2.02 10.44 13.74
C ARG A 157 -0.72 11.25 13.80
N LYS A 158 0.26 10.98 12.94
CA LYS A 158 1.45 11.84 12.77
C LYS A 158 1.33 12.72 11.54
N VAL A 159 0.50 12.32 10.60
CA VAL A 159 0.18 13.02 9.37
C VAL A 159 -1.33 13.32 9.35
N PRO A 160 -1.78 14.46 8.79
CA PRO A 160 -3.20 14.77 8.65
C PRO A 160 -3.94 13.65 7.91
N ASP A 161 -5.04 13.15 8.50
CA ASP A 161 -5.84 12.07 7.91
C ASP A 161 -6.40 12.43 6.52
N LYS A 162 -6.59 13.73 6.26
CA LYS A 162 -7.03 14.23 4.94
C LYS A 162 -6.06 13.84 3.83
N ALA A 163 -4.76 13.78 4.10
CA ALA A 163 -3.77 13.39 3.10
C ALA A 163 -4.00 11.95 2.61
N MET A 164 -4.37 11.02 3.51
CA MET A 164 -4.75 9.66 3.11
C MET A 164 -5.98 9.65 2.20
N ASN A 165 -7.00 10.44 2.54
CA ASN A 165 -8.21 10.56 1.72
C ASN A 165 -7.89 11.14 0.33
N GLU A 166 -7.04 12.16 0.25
CA GLU A 166 -6.63 12.78 -1.01
C GLU A 166 -5.79 11.82 -1.88
N ILE A 167 -4.83 11.09 -1.30
CA ILE A 167 -4.05 10.05 -2.00
C ILE A 167 -4.98 9.00 -2.61
N LEU A 168 -5.93 8.47 -1.83
CA LEU A 168 -6.86 7.47 -2.35
C LEU A 168 -7.80 8.06 -3.40
N SER A 169 -8.26 9.31 -3.22
CA SER A 169 -9.14 9.98 -4.19
C SER A 169 -8.44 10.19 -5.54
N GLY A 170 -7.19 10.69 -5.53
CA GLY A 170 -6.40 10.85 -6.76
C GLY A 170 -6.11 9.51 -7.43
N GLY A 171 -5.82 8.47 -6.66
CA GLY A 171 -5.64 7.13 -7.18
C GLY A 171 -6.89 6.55 -7.83
N ILE A 172 -8.06 6.73 -7.20
CA ILE A 172 -9.36 6.31 -7.74
C ILE A 172 -9.63 7.02 -9.07
N ASP A 173 -9.46 8.33 -9.13
CA ASP A 173 -9.74 9.11 -10.34
C ASP A 173 -8.84 8.68 -11.50
N LYS A 174 -7.56 8.44 -11.24
CA LYS A 174 -6.62 7.96 -12.27
C LYS A 174 -6.89 6.51 -12.69
N MET A 175 -7.31 5.63 -11.77
CA MET A 175 -7.72 4.26 -12.13
C MET A 175 -8.99 4.26 -12.98
N ASN A 176 -9.97 5.11 -12.64
CA ASN A 176 -11.18 5.30 -13.44
C ASN A 176 -10.86 5.79 -14.86
N GLU A 177 -9.93 6.73 -15.00
CA GLU A 177 -9.41 7.18 -16.31
C GLU A 177 -8.80 6.03 -17.11
N ALA A 178 -8.10 5.11 -16.44
CA ALA A 178 -7.53 3.90 -17.04
C ALA A 178 -8.57 2.79 -17.33
N GLY A 179 -9.84 2.98 -16.99
CA GLY A 179 -10.91 2.00 -17.14
C GLY A 179 -10.89 0.87 -16.10
N ALA A 180 -10.14 1.02 -15.00
CA ALA A 180 -10.03 0.02 -13.94
C ALA A 180 -10.77 0.46 -12.66
N ALA A 181 -11.46 -0.48 -12.01
CA ALA A 181 -12.14 -0.21 -10.74
C ALA A 181 -11.27 -0.58 -9.54
N ILE A 182 -11.15 0.32 -8.56
CA ILE A 182 -10.58 -0.03 -7.26
C ILE A 182 -11.64 -0.76 -6.44
N ILE A 183 -11.42 -2.05 -6.17
CA ILE A 183 -12.42 -2.95 -5.56
C ILE A 183 -12.09 -3.36 -4.13
N GLY A 184 -11.04 -2.80 -3.54
CA GLY A 184 -10.63 -3.10 -2.19
C GLY A 184 -9.25 -2.54 -1.87
N GLY A 185 -8.68 -2.98 -0.77
CA GLY A 185 -7.35 -2.57 -0.36
C GLY A 185 -6.95 -3.05 1.02
N HIS A 186 -5.69 -2.79 1.36
CA HIS A 186 -5.14 -3.02 2.68
C HIS A 186 -4.35 -1.81 3.15
N SER A 187 -4.44 -1.52 4.45
CA SER A 187 -3.74 -0.39 5.05
C SER A 187 -3.06 -0.79 6.34
N ILE A 188 -1.82 -0.33 6.53
CA ILE A 188 -0.97 -0.62 7.67
C ILE A 188 -0.50 0.70 8.27
N ASN A 189 -0.49 0.76 9.60
CA ASN A 189 0.15 1.87 10.31
C ASN A 189 1.67 1.74 10.19
N ASP A 190 2.31 2.71 9.56
CA ASP A 190 3.74 2.68 9.19
C ASP A 190 4.44 3.98 9.64
N SER A 191 5.76 3.99 9.79
CA SER A 191 6.50 5.22 10.06
C SER A 191 6.55 6.17 8.87
N GLU A 192 6.49 5.65 7.64
CA GLU A 192 6.53 6.44 6.40
C GLU A 192 5.32 6.17 5.51
N ILE A 193 4.99 7.16 4.69
CA ILE A 193 3.93 7.02 3.68
C ILE A 193 4.45 6.13 2.55
N LYS A 194 3.69 5.08 2.26
CA LYS A 194 3.91 4.16 1.13
C LYS A 194 2.55 3.95 0.47
N ALA A 195 2.40 4.30 -0.80
CA ALA A 195 1.14 4.13 -1.50
C ALA A 195 1.37 3.51 -2.86
N GLY A 196 0.37 2.77 -3.30
CA GLY A 196 0.40 2.06 -4.56
C GLY A 196 -0.78 1.13 -4.73
N PHE A 197 -0.79 0.40 -5.83
CA PHE A 197 -1.90 -0.47 -6.20
C PHE A 197 -1.38 -1.79 -6.72
N ALA A 198 -2.07 -2.88 -6.36
CA ALA A 198 -1.97 -4.13 -7.08
C ALA A 198 -3.04 -4.11 -8.17
N VAL A 199 -2.63 -4.24 -9.43
CA VAL A 199 -3.50 -4.10 -10.60
C VAL A 199 -3.63 -5.45 -11.29
N THR A 200 -4.86 -5.77 -11.66
CA THR A 200 -5.19 -6.94 -12.47
C THR A 200 -5.76 -6.46 -13.80
N GLY A 201 -5.16 -6.95 -14.88
CA GLY A 201 -5.61 -6.77 -16.24
C GLY A 201 -5.78 -8.09 -16.97
N ILE A 202 -6.22 -7.99 -18.22
CA ILE A 202 -6.37 -9.13 -19.13
C ILE A 202 -5.66 -8.85 -20.45
N ILE A 203 -5.26 -9.92 -21.12
CA ILE A 203 -4.67 -9.86 -22.46
C ILE A 203 -5.05 -11.10 -23.26
N ASP A 204 -5.20 -10.96 -24.57
CA ASP A 204 -5.26 -12.12 -25.46
C ASP A 204 -3.87 -12.79 -25.49
N LYS A 205 -3.81 -14.11 -25.33
CA LYS A 205 -2.51 -14.81 -25.23
C LYS A 205 -1.58 -14.57 -26.42
N ASP A 206 -2.15 -14.42 -27.61
CA ASP A 206 -1.39 -14.19 -28.84
C ASP A 206 -0.83 -12.76 -28.98
N LYS A 207 -1.19 -11.86 -28.06
CA LYS A 207 -0.78 -10.44 -28.07
C LYS A 207 0.19 -10.08 -26.94
N ILE A 208 0.67 -11.07 -26.19
CA ILE A 208 1.60 -10.82 -25.08
C ILE A 208 2.88 -10.16 -25.61
N VAL A 209 3.20 -8.98 -25.08
CA VAL A 209 4.43 -8.25 -25.38
C VAL A 209 5.44 -8.54 -24.27
N THR A 210 6.67 -8.92 -24.65
CA THR A 210 7.78 -9.10 -23.70
C THR A 210 9.06 -8.47 -24.25
N ASN A 211 9.94 -8.06 -23.34
CA ASN A 211 11.23 -7.47 -23.69
C ASN A 211 12.27 -8.51 -24.19
N ALA A 212 11.94 -9.80 -24.16
CA ALA A 212 12.87 -10.90 -24.46
C ALA A 212 13.37 -10.91 -25.93
N ASN A 213 12.58 -10.34 -26.85
CA ASN A 213 12.87 -10.36 -28.29
C ASN A 213 13.39 -9.02 -28.85
N ALA A 214 13.75 -8.06 -27.99
CA ALA A 214 14.28 -6.78 -28.43
C ALA A 214 15.62 -6.96 -29.19
N GLN A 215 15.71 -6.43 -30.41
CA GLN A 215 16.94 -6.39 -31.21
C GLN A 215 17.54 -4.98 -31.20
N LYS A 216 18.88 -4.91 -31.23
CA LYS A 216 19.64 -3.65 -31.25
C LYS A 216 19.76 -3.08 -32.66
#